data_AF-A0A1C5LMN5-F1
#
_entry.id   AF-A0A1C5LMN5-F1
#
_cell.length_a   1.000
_cell.length_b   1.000
_cell.length_c   1.000
_cell.angle_alpha   90.00
_cell.angle_beta   90.00
_cell.angle_gamma   90.00
#
_symmetry.space_group_name_H-M   'P 1'
#
loop_
_entity.id
_entity.type
_entity.pdbx_description
1 polymer ?
#
loop_
_entity_poly.entity_id
_entity_poly.type
_entity_poly.pdbx_seq_one_letter_code
_entity_poly.pdbx_strand_id
1 'polypeptide(L)' 'MDNKFIRAGEVAQELSVSKPYAYKLIRQLNEELKEKGFITIAGRVNRQYFYERLYGAGKEEK' A
#
# COMPACT_ATOMS: atom_id res chain seq x y z
N MET A 1 -8.90 -15.88 7.65
CA MET A 1 -9.49 -15.09 6.55
C MET A 1 -8.55 -13.92 6.33
N ASP A 2 -7.69 -14.01 5.33
CA ASP A 2 -6.62 -13.03 5.13
C ASP A 2 -7.21 -11.66 4.80
N ASN A 3 -6.77 -10.66 5.55
CA ASN A 3 -7.20 -9.29 5.33
C ASN A 3 -6.52 -8.79 4.04
N LYS A 4 -7.32 -8.61 2.98
CA LYS A 4 -6.88 -8.12 1.66
C LYS A 4 -6.35 -6.68 1.69
N PHE A 5 -6.48 -5.99 2.81
CA PHE A 5 -5.98 -4.64 3.02
C PHE A 5 -4.85 -4.63 4.04
N ILE A 6 -3.88 -3.76 3.82
CA ILE A 6 -2.81 -3.43 4.76
C ILE A 6 -3.10 -2.07 5.39
N ARG A 7 -2.95 -1.97 6.72
CA ARG A 7 -3.18 -0.75 7.50
C ARG A 7 -1.88 -0.05 7.85
N ALA A 8 -1.96 1.21 8.28
CA ALA A 8 -0.78 2.01 8.65
C ALA A 8 0.13 1.35 9.71
N GLY A 9 -0.43 0.59 10.64
CA GLY A 9 0.36 -0.14 11.63
C GLY A 9 1.21 -1.25 11.01
N GLU A 10 0.62 -2.02 10.10
CA GLU A 10 1.29 -3.10 9.38
C GLU A 10 2.34 -2.54 8.42
N VAL A 11 2.01 -1.47 7.68
CA VAL A 11 2.96 -0.76 6.82
C VAL A 11 4.15 -0.21 7.62
N ALA A 12 3.90 0.35 8.80
CA ALA A 12 4.95 0.88 9.67
C ALA A 12 5.91 -0.23 10.13
N GLN A 13 5.37 -1.40 10.50
CA GLN A 13 6.16 -2.56 10.89
C GLN A 13 6.94 -3.13 9.70
N GLU A 14 6.28 -3.37 8.58
CA GLU A 14 6.88 -3.94 7.36
C GLU A 14 8.06 -3.10 6.85
N LEU A 15 7.90 -1.78 6.82
CA LEU A 15 8.91 -0.86 6.29
C LEU A 15 9.86 -0.31 7.37
N SER A 16 9.67 -0.68 8.65
CA SER A 16 10.41 -0.14 9.79
C SER A 16 10.40 1.40 9.84
N VAL A 17 9.23 2.00 9.60
CA VAL A 17 9.02 3.45 9.58
C VAL A 17 8.03 3.90 10.65
N SER A 18 7.98 5.21 10.92
CA SER A 18 7.00 5.75 11.87
C SER A 18 5.56 5.61 11.35
N LYS A 19 4.61 5.43 12.28
CA LYS A 19 3.17 5.36 11.96
C LYS A 19 2.65 6.59 11.20
N PRO A 20 3.06 7.85 11.52
CA PRO A 20 2.69 9.00 10.71
C PRO A 20 3.20 8.92 9.27
N TYR A 21 4.40 8.39 9.06
CA TYR A 21 4.95 8.20 7.72
C TYR A 21 4.19 7.12 6.94
N ALA A 22 3.83 6.01 7.59
CA ALA A 22 2.99 4.98 7.00
C ALA A 22 1.61 5.52 6.55
N TYR A 23 0.99 6.44 7.31
CA TYR A 23 -0.24 7.12 6.87
C TYR A 23 -0.03 7.99 5.63
N LYS A 24 1.09 8.73 5.55
CA LYS A 24 1.43 9.52 4.36
C LYS A 24 1.59 8.62 3.14
N LEU A 25 2.28 7.49 3.29
CA LEU A 25 2.48 6.52 2.21
C LEU A 25 1.15 5.91 1.73
N ILE A 26 0.30 5.45 2.66
CA ILE A 26 -1.03 4.91 2.30
C ILE A 26 -1.87 5.95 1.56
N ARG A 27 -1.80 7.22 1.98
CA ARG A 27 -2.51 8.30 1.30
C ARG A 27 -2.03 8.45 -0.15
N GLN A 28 -0.72 8.48 -0.39
CA GLN A 28 -0.16 8.55 -1.74
C GLN A 28 -0.61 7.37 -2.60
N LEU A 29 -0.54 6.15 -2.07
CA LEU A 29 -0.98 4.95 -2.81
C LEU A 29 -2.47 4.98 -3.15
N ASN A 30 -3.31 5.51 -2.25
CA ASN A 30 -4.72 5.71 -2.51
C ASN A 30 -5.00 6.83 -3.50
N GLU A 31 -4.18 7.87 -3.56
CA GLU A 31 -4.25 8.91 -4.59
C GLU A 31 -3.93 8.31 -5.96
N GLU A 32 -2.85 7.53 -6.09
CA GLU A 32 -2.52 6.80 -7.33
C GLU A 32 -3.63 5.85 -7.80
N LEU A 33 -4.22 5.09 -6.86
CA LEU A 33 -5.33 4.18 -7.18
C LEU A 33 -6.57 4.94 -7.62
N LYS A 34 -6.86 6.09 -7.01
CA LYS A 34 -7.99 6.95 -7.39
C LYS A 34 -7.79 7.52 -8.79
N GLU A 35 -6.58 7.93 -9.15
CA GLU A 35 -6.23 8.39 -10.50
C GLU A 35 -6.41 7.28 -11.55
N LYS A 36 -6.14 6.03 -11.17
CA LYS A 36 -6.41 4.84 -12.01
C LYS A 36 -7.89 4.44 -12.07
N GLY A 37 -8.79 5.16 -11.40
CA GLY A 37 -10.23 4.90 -11.39
C GLY A 37 -10.68 3.85 -10.36
N PHE A 38 -9.81 3.42 -9.45
CA PHE A 38 -10.19 2.50 -8.38
C PHE A 38 -10.84 3.21 -7.19
N ILE A 39 -11.70 2.48 -6.48
CA ILE A 39 -12.24 2.91 -5.19
C ILE A 39 -11.17 2.70 -4.12
N THR A 40 -10.95 3.72 -3.29
CA THR A 40 -9.96 3.69 -2.21
C THR A 40 -10.60 3.95 -0.85
N ILE A 41 -9.93 3.53 0.22
CA ILE A 41 -10.43 3.69 1.59
C ILE A 41 -9.35 4.34 2.45
N ALA A 42 -9.67 5.46 3.09
CA ALA A 42 -8.72 6.14 3.96
C ALA A 42 -8.13 5.21 5.05
N GLY A 43 -6.83 5.33 5.28
CA GLY A 43 -6.10 4.58 6.33
C GLY A 43 -5.75 3.13 6.01
N ARG A 44 -6.13 2.62 4.83
CA ARG A 44 -5.76 1.29 4.34
C ARG A 44 -5.57 1.29 2.82
N VAL A 45 -4.81 0.33 2.31
CA VAL A 45 -4.63 0.12 0.87
C VAL A 45 -4.70 -1.38 0.57
N ASN A 46 -5.04 -1.75 -0.65
CA ASN A 46 -5.00 -3.15 -1.07
C ASN A 46 -3.56 -3.70 -0.89
N ARG A 47 -3.43 -4.83 -0.20
CA ARG A 47 -2.15 -5.44 0.15
C ARG A 47 -1.35 -5.85 -1.09
N GLN A 48 -2.03 -6.39 -2.10
CA GLN A 48 -1.41 -6.77 -3.37
C GLN A 48 -0.81 -5.54 -4.06
N TYR A 49 -1.59 -4.46 -4.17
CA TYR A 49 -1.12 -3.20 -4.76
C TYR A 49 0.08 -2.61 -4.01
N PHE A 50 0.06 -2.66 -2.67
CA PHE A 50 1.18 -2.22 -1.84
C PHE A 50 2.47 -2.98 -2.19
N TYR A 51 2.41 -4.31 -2.26
CA TYR A 51 3.57 -5.14 -2.58
C TYR A 51 4.05 -4.95 -4.02
N GLU A 52 3.13 -4.93 -4.99
CA GLU A 52 3.44 -4.67 -6.40
C GLU A 52 4.14 -3.31 -6.58
N ARG A 53 3.64 -2.28 -5.89
CA ARG A 53 4.14 -0.92 -6.06
C ARG A 53 5.52 -0.71 -5.43
N LEU A 54 5.80 -1.36 -4.30
CA LEU A 54 7.05 -1.18 -3.54
C LEU A 54 8.15 -2.17 -3.91
N TYR A 55 7.80 -3.43 -4.17
CA TYR A 55 8.77 -4.49 -4.44
C TYR A 55 8.73 -4.97 -5.89
N GLY A 56 7.86 -4.39 -6.73
CA GLY A 56 7.82 -4.67 -8.16
C GLY A 56 7.44 -6.10 -8.51
N ALA A 57 6.73 -6.80 -7.62
CA ALA A 57 6.43 -8.23 -7.72
C ALA A 57 5.94 -8.62 -9.13
N GLY A 58 6.87 -9.14 -9.94
CA GLY A 58 6.61 -9.63 -11.30
C GLY A 58 7.53 -9.14 -12.43
N LYS A 59 8.46 -8.19 -12.23
CA LYS A 59 9.52 -7.97 -13.24
C LYS A 59 10.67 -8.97 -13.05
N GLU A 60 10.41 -10.21 -13.44
CA GLU A 60 11.48 -11.01 -14.06
C GLU A 60 11.94 -10.20 -15.29
N GLU A 61 13.09 -9.55 -15.20
CA GLU A 61 13.83 -9.12 -16.38
C GLU A 61 14.13 -10.38 -17.19
N LYS A 62 13.36 -10.60 -18.27
CA LYS A 62 13.74 -11.47 -19.39
C LYS A 62 14.61 -10.69 -20.36
#